data_AF-A0A936J094-F1
#
_entry.id   AF-A0A936J094-F1
#
_cell.length_a   1.000
_cell.length_b   1.000
_cell.length_c   1.000
_cell.angle_alpha   90.00
_cell.angle_beta   90.00
_cell.angle_gamma   90.00
#
_symmetry.space_group_name_H-M   'P 1'
#
loop_
_entity.id
_entity.type
_entity.pdbx_description
1 polymer ?
#
loop_
_entity_poly.entity_id
_entity_poly.type
_entity_poly.pdbx_seq_one_letter_code
_entity_poly.pdbx_strand_id
1 'polypeptide(L)'
;MAKKFDTNPLDPEFPEKARTAAETGPAAVYTAPQRSPFSTAEFPRSPGSVTEEETRRFEGPQFNSYAFHGGQSPAVYQPVGLTDMNQASSRKVAKAGLPEKWLIGLPYLPFSIGLVAGLILLLILPKEETKVRFHAAQGLAAHVGILIVTTILGLVGNVTDLAELGSGIFTLVTTIMLIVFAIKAWKGKPVHIESVDDLTNWLEEKIGPIKS
;
A
#
# COMPACT_ATOMS: atom_id res chain seq x y z
N MET A 1 11.11 24.09 -10.64
CA MET A 1 9.71 24.01 -10.13
C MET A 1 9.77 24.06 -8.62
N ALA A 2 9.24 25.11 -7.98
CA ALA A 2 9.20 25.20 -6.52
C ALA A 2 8.25 24.13 -5.98
N LYS A 3 8.73 23.27 -5.07
CA LYS A 3 7.89 22.28 -4.37
C LYS A 3 6.92 23.06 -3.49
N LYS A 4 5.65 23.05 -3.86
CA LYS A 4 4.59 23.87 -3.24
C LYS A 4 4.23 23.46 -1.80
N PHE A 5 4.84 22.39 -1.28
CA PHE A 5 4.56 21.82 0.04
C PHE A 5 5.82 21.22 0.67
N ASP A 6 6.89 22.01 0.79
CA ASP A 6 7.98 21.68 1.72
C ASP A 6 7.55 22.15 3.11
N THR A 7 6.90 21.27 3.86
CA THR A 7 6.42 21.53 5.23
C THR A 7 7.44 21.06 6.24
N ASN A 8 8.71 21.40 6.04
CA ASN A 8 9.74 21.18 7.05
C ASN A 8 9.56 22.21 8.18
N PRO A 9 9.13 21.80 9.40
CA PRO A 9 8.84 22.72 10.49
C PRO A 9 10.11 23.37 11.09
N LEU A 10 11.29 22.93 10.66
CA LEU A 10 12.58 23.48 11.06
C LEU A 10 13.15 24.47 10.04
N ASP A 11 12.43 24.80 8.95
CA ASP A 11 12.85 25.86 8.03
C ASP A 11 12.71 27.23 8.73
N PRO A 12 13.81 27.95 9.02
CA PRO A 12 13.76 29.23 9.70
C PRO A 12 13.00 30.31 8.91
N GLU A 13 12.79 30.12 7.60
CA GLU A 13 12.02 31.04 6.75
C GLU A 13 10.52 30.73 6.69
N PHE A 14 10.07 29.63 7.32
CA PHE A 14 8.65 29.23 7.34
C PHE A 14 7.70 30.33 7.87
N PRO A 15 8.01 31.07 8.96
CA PRO A 15 7.11 32.09 9.49
C PRO A 15 6.87 33.22 8.50
N GLU A 16 7.91 33.63 7.76
CA GLU A 16 7.80 34.69 6.75
C GLU A 16 7.05 34.20 5.52
N LYS A 17 7.35 33.00 5.01
CA LYS A 17 6.62 32.41 3.87
C LYS A 17 5.13 32.22 4.16
N ALA A 18 4.77 31.82 5.38
CA ALA A 18 3.38 31.69 5.81
C ALA A 18 2.66 33.04 5.86
N ARG A 19 3.35 34.10 6.29
CA ARG A 19 2.79 35.46 6.36
C ARG A 19 2.56 36.02 4.95
N THR A 20 3.52 35.86 4.05
CA THR A 20 3.40 36.33 2.66
C THR A 20 2.30 35.57 1.90
N ALA A 21 2.12 34.28 2.17
CA ALA A 21 1.02 33.49 1.58
C ALA A 21 -0.36 33.94 2.08
N ALA A 22 -0.47 34.40 3.33
CA ALA A 22 -1.70 34.97 3.86
C ALA A 22 -2.00 36.37 3.28
N GLU A 23 -0.98 37.13 2.91
CA GLU A 23 -1.12 38.50 2.36
C GLU A 23 -1.29 38.55 0.83
N THR A 24 -0.72 37.58 0.09
CA THR A 24 -0.69 37.60 -1.40
C THR A 24 -1.44 36.44 -2.06
N GLY A 25 -1.95 35.48 -1.28
CA GLY A 25 -2.92 34.51 -1.79
C GLY A 25 -4.20 35.23 -2.24
N PRO A 26 -4.96 34.68 -3.21
CA PRO A 26 -6.27 35.23 -3.51
C PRO A 26 -7.02 35.28 -2.18
N ALA A 27 -7.39 36.47 -1.74
CA ALA A 27 -8.39 36.66 -0.71
C ALA A 27 -9.68 36.04 -1.24
N ALA A 28 -9.76 34.72 -1.14
CA ALA A 28 -11.01 34.01 -1.12
C ALA A 28 -11.71 34.62 0.08
N VAL A 29 -12.59 35.59 -0.22
CA VAL A 29 -13.64 36.06 0.65
C VAL A 29 -14.18 34.82 1.33
N TYR A 30 -13.77 34.60 2.57
CA TYR A 30 -14.22 33.47 3.35
C TYR A 30 -15.67 33.78 3.67
N THR A 31 -16.54 33.43 2.73
CA THR A 31 -17.98 33.46 2.93
C THR A 31 -18.22 32.23 3.76
N ALA A 32 -18.52 32.43 5.05
CA ALA A 32 -18.88 31.32 5.92
C ALA A 32 -19.94 30.46 5.20
N PRO A 33 -19.78 29.14 5.15
CA PRO A 33 -20.76 28.27 4.50
C PRO A 33 -22.14 28.58 5.09
N GLN A 34 -23.17 28.66 4.24
CA GLN A 34 -24.52 28.92 4.72
C GLN A 34 -24.90 27.88 5.78
N ARG A 35 -25.43 28.36 6.92
CA ARG A 35 -25.87 27.53 8.04
C ARG A 35 -26.72 26.38 7.50
N SER A 36 -26.21 25.15 7.64
CA SER A 36 -27.04 23.97 7.45
C SER A 36 -28.06 23.90 8.60
N PRO A 37 -29.23 23.28 8.40
CA PRO A 37 -30.21 23.08 9.48
C PRO A 37 -29.69 22.22 10.64
N PHE A 38 -28.51 21.61 10.49
CA PHE A 38 -27.80 20.86 11.52
C PHE A 38 -26.61 21.68 12.03
N SER A 39 -26.93 22.77 12.75
CA SER A 39 -25.94 23.57 13.47
C SER A 39 -25.44 22.76 14.67
N THR A 40 -24.14 22.47 14.72
CA THR A 40 -23.49 22.16 15.99
C THR A 40 -23.64 23.36 16.90
N ALA A 41 -24.00 23.13 18.16
CA ALA A 41 -24.35 24.18 19.12
C ALA A 41 -23.24 25.24 19.19
N GLU A 42 -23.62 26.52 19.10
CA GLU A 42 -22.68 27.61 19.34
C GLU A 42 -22.24 27.57 20.80
N PHE A 43 -20.92 27.61 21.04
CA PHE A 43 -20.38 27.76 22.37
C PHE A 43 -20.94 29.03 23.02
N PRO A 44 -21.59 28.95 24.19
CA PRO A 44 -22.16 30.11 24.84
C PRO A 44 -21.05 31.13 25.16
N ARG A 45 -21.15 32.32 24.58
CA ARG A 45 -20.30 33.46 24.97
C ARG A 45 -20.83 33.99 26.30
N SER A 46 -19.97 33.86 27.32
CA SER A 46 -20.17 34.14 28.74
C SER A 46 -20.87 35.47 29.10
N PRO A 47 -21.30 35.66 30.38
CA PRO A 47 -21.12 34.73 31.51
C PRO A 47 -22.37 34.40 32.33
N GLY A 48 -22.38 33.18 32.86
CA GLY A 48 -23.31 32.71 33.88
C GLY A 48 -22.78 31.47 34.58
N SER A 49 -21.67 31.65 35.32
CA SER A 49 -21.14 30.76 36.37
C SER A 49 -21.27 29.24 36.14
N VAL A 50 -20.43 28.68 35.28
CA VAL A 50 -19.97 27.30 35.50
C VAL A 50 -19.04 27.37 36.69
N THR A 51 -19.54 27.07 37.89
CA THR A 51 -18.67 26.91 39.06
C THR A 51 -17.78 25.68 38.83
N GLU A 52 -16.54 25.67 39.33
CA GLU A 52 -15.64 24.50 39.19
C GLU A 52 -16.32 23.17 39.63
N GLU A 53 -17.29 23.27 40.53
CA GLU A 53 -18.14 22.19 41.03
C GLU A 53 -18.91 21.46 39.91
N GLU A 54 -19.39 22.18 38.90
CA GLU A 54 -20.20 21.62 37.80
C GLU A 54 -19.32 20.85 36.80
N THR A 55 -18.08 21.31 36.57
CA THR A 55 -17.09 20.58 35.76
C THR A 55 -16.47 19.37 36.45
N ARG A 56 -16.61 19.23 37.78
CA ARG A 56 -16.10 18.07 38.53
C ARG A 56 -17.11 16.95 38.69
N ARG A 57 -18.40 17.24 38.56
CA ARG A 57 -19.42 16.19 38.54
C ARG A 57 -19.55 15.67 37.12
N PHE A 58 -18.82 14.61 36.82
CA PHE A 58 -19.22 13.72 35.75
C PHE A 58 -20.64 13.25 36.08
N GLU A 59 -21.65 13.81 35.40
CA GLU A 59 -22.97 13.18 35.38
C GLU A 59 -22.77 11.72 34.99
N GLY A 60 -23.34 10.82 35.78
CA GLY A 60 -23.23 9.39 35.51
C GLY A 60 -23.64 9.11 34.06
N PRO A 61 -22.96 8.18 33.37
CA PRO A 61 -23.19 7.96 31.96
C PRO A 61 -24.67 7.65 31.70
N GLN A 62 -25.36 8.59 31.04
CA GLN A 62 -26.73 8.40 30.62
C GLN A 62 -26.77 7.50 29.38
N PHE A 63 -26.59 6.20 29.59
CA PHE A 63 -26.52 5.20 28.51
C PHE A 63 -27.83 5.08 27.69
N ASN A 64 -28.94 5.62 28.18
CA ASN A 64 -30.24 5.53 27.51
C ASN A 64 -30.65 6.77 26.69
N SER A 65 -29.90 7.87 26.70
CA SER A 65 -30.28 9.09 25.96
C SER A 65 -30.12 8.95 24.44
N TYR A 66 -29.43 7.92 23.96
CA TYR A 66 -29.28 7.57 22.54
C TYR A 66 -30.05 6.31 22.14
N ALA A 67 -30.97 5.82 22.98
CA ALA A 67 -31.86 4.73 22.60
C ALA A 67 -32.80 5.23 21.49
N PHE A 68 -32.44 4.92 20.25
CA PHE A 68 -33.18 5.30 19.05
C PHE A 68 -34.52 4.55 19.01
N HIS A 69 -35.56 5.14 19.60
CA HIS A 69 -36.91 4.59 19.59
C HIS A 69 -37.53 4.77 18.18
N GLY A 70 -37.51 3.71 17.37
CA GLY A 70 -38.37 3.60 16.18
C GLY A 70 -37.69 3.52 14.80
N GLY A 71 -36.36 3.50 14.75
CA GLY A 71 -35.61 3.29 13.50
C GLY A 71 -35.19 1.84 13.29
N GLN A 72 -34.95 1.46 12.02
CA GLN A 72 -34.24 0.23 11.71
C GLN A 72 -32.91 0.23 12.48
N SER A 73 -32.65 -0.84 13.23
CA SER A 73 -31.39 -1.02 13.95
C SER A 73 -30.23 -0.75 13.00
N PRO A 74 -29.24 0.10 13.35
CA PRO A 74 -28.09 0.32 12.48
C PRO A 74 -27.49 -1.04 12.11
N ALA A 75 -27.28 -1.25 10.81
CA ALA A 75 -26.74 -2.50 10.30
C ALA A 75 -25.47 -2.84 11.10
N VAL A 76 -25.45 -4.04 11.70
CA VAL A 76 -24.31 -4.51 12.50
C VAL A 76 -23.08 -4.40 11.61
N TYR A 77 -22.19 -3.48 11.96
CA TYR A 77 -20.92 -3.32 11.26
C TYR A 77 -20.15 -4.63 11.44
N GLN A 78 -20.11 -5.44 10.39
CA GLN A 78 -19.17 -6.53 10.33
C GLN A 78 -17.81 -5.91 10.00
N PRO A 79 -16.82 -5.97 10.92
CA PRO A 79 -15.48 -5.57 10.57
C PRO A 79 -15.03 -6.43 9.38
N VAL A 80 -14.60 -5.78 8.31
CA VAL A 80 -13.93 -6.47 7.19
C VAL A 80 -12.79 -7.27 7.81
N GLY A 81 -12.88 -8.60 7.72
CA GLY A 81 -11.87 -9.48 8.29
C GLY A 81 -10.50 -9.11 7.73
N LEU A 82 -9.55 -8.80 8.62
CA LEU A 82 -8.15 -8.65 8.27
C LEU A 82 -7.74 -9.93 7.52
N THR A 83 -7.47 -9.80 6.23
CA THR A 83 -7.07 -10.93 5.40
C THR A 83 -5.71 -11.37 5.88
N ASP A 84 -5.57 -12.63 6.30
CA ASP A 84 -4.28 -13.16 6.74
C ASP A 84 -3.31 -13.16 5.56
N MET A 85 -2.31 -12.27 5.64
CA MET A 85 -1.27 -12.17 4.62
C MET A 85 -0.35 -13.40 4.61
N ASN A 86 -0.35 -14.21 5.67
CA ASN A 86 0.49 -15.40 5.82
C ASN A 86 -0.18 -16.71 5.41
N GLN A 87 -1.38 -16.66 4.82
CA GLN A 87 -2.09 -17.86 4.39
C GLN A 87 -2.57 -17.76 2.95
N ALA A 88 -2.16 -18.68 2.08
CA ALA A 88 -2.64 -18.71 0.71
C ALA A 88 -4.12 -19.10 0.70
N SER A 89 -4.96 -18.19 0.20
CA SER A 89 -6.39 -18.44 0.17
C SER A 89 -6.79 -19.24 -1.08
N SER A 90 -7.82 -20.08 -0.94
CA SER A 90 -8.56 -20.64 -2.07
C SER A 90 -9.57 -19.65 -2.66
N ARG A 91 -9.71 -18.46 -2.05
CA ARG A 91 -10.53 -17.34 -2.54
C ARG A 91 -10.13 -16.98 -3.96
N LYS A 92 -11.13 -16.77 -4.80
CA LYS A 92 -10.94 -16.24 -6.15
C LYS A 92 -10.68 -14.74 -6.07
N VAL A 93 -9.64 -14.29 -6.77
CA VAL A 93 -9.33 -12.87 -6.91
C VAL A 93 -10.31 -12.23 -7.89
N ALA A 94 -10.95 -11.14 -7.49
CA ALA A 94 -12.17 -10.63 -8.14
C ALA A 94 -12.01 -10.40 -9.65
N LYS A 95 -10.87 -9.86 -10.08
CA LYS A 95 -10.62 -9.53 -11.49
C LYS A 95 -10.05 -10.69 -12.32
N ALA A 96 -9.39 -11.65 -11.68
CA ALA A 96 -8.76 -12.78 -12.36
C ALA A 96 -9.63 -14.03 -12.39
N GLY A 97 -10.58 -14.18 -11.46
CA GLY A 97 -11.40 -15.39 -11.30
C GLY A 97 -10.62 -16.63 -10.86
N LEU A 98 -9.31 -16.50 -10.68
CA LEU A 98 -8.38 -17.58 -10.30
C LEU A 98 -8.14 -17.57 -8.78
N PRO A 99 -7.85 -18.74 -8.18
CA PRO A 99 -7.54 -18.80 -6.76
C PRO A 99 -6.23 -18.06 -6.44
N GLU A 100 -6.24 -17.31 -5.35
CA GLU A 100 -5.11 -16.48 -4.89
C GLU A 100 -3.78 -17.25 -4.86
N LYS A 101 -3.78 -18.48 -4.34
CA LYS A 101 -2.60 -19.37 -4.25
C LYS A 101 -1.86 -19.57 -5.58
N TRP A 102 -2.57 -19.57 -6.70
CA TRP A 102 -1.96 -19.72 -8.02
C TRP A 102 -1.34 -18.41 -8.49
N LEU A 103 -2.04 -17.30 -8.25
CA LEU A 103 -1.62 -15.97 -8.69
C LEU A 103 -0.39 -15.46 -7.92
N ILE A 104 -0.23 -15.85 -6.65
CA ILE A 104 0.98 -15.53 -5.86
C ILE A 104 2.18 -16.41 -6.24
N GLY A 105 1.95 -17.64 -6.73
CA GLY A 105 3.03 -18.57 -7.09
C GLY A 105 3.57 -18.36 -8.50
N LEU A 106 2.70 -18.00 -9.45
CA LEU A 106 3.04 -17.83 -10.88
C LEU A 106 4.26 -16.92 -11.14
N PRO A 107 4.40 -15.75 -10.47
CA PRO A 107 5.51 -14.82 -10.69
C PRO A 107 6.90 -15.38 -10.37
N TYR A 108 6.97 -16.51 -9.64
CA TYR A 108 8.23 -17.15 -9.27
C TYR A 108 8.57 -18.35 -10.15
N LEU A 109 7.78 -18.65 -11.20
CA LEU A 109 8.12 -19.73 -12.11
C LEU A 109 9.41 -19.38 -12.87
N PRO A 110 10.35 -20.32 -13.04
CA PRO A 110 11.63 -20.04 -13.66
C PRO A 110 11.50 -19.54 -15.10
N PHE A 111 12.58 -18.91 -15.57
CA PHE A 111 12.71 -18.34 -16.91
C PHE A 111 11.71 -17.21 -17.18
N SER A 112 11.35 -17.01 -18.45
CA SER A 112 10.47 -15.92 -18.88
C SER A 112 9.02 -16.08 -18.40
N ILE A 113 8.63 -17.28 -17.92
CA ILE A 113 7.25 -17.56 -17.52
C ILE A 113 6.88 -16.72 -16.29
N GLY A 114 7.69 -16.75 -15.23
CA GLY A 114 7.44 -15.96 -14.02
C GLY A 114 7.57 -14.46 -14.27
N LEU A 115 8.53 -14.03 -15.09
CA LEU A 115 8.69 -12.62 -15.48
C LEU A 115 7.44 -12.08 -16.17
N VAL A 116 6.95 -12.78 -17.20
CA VAL A 116 5.76 -12.36 -17.96
C VAL A 116 4.52 -12.42 -17.07
N ALA A 117 4.39 -13.47 -16.25
CA ALA A 117 3.32 -13.57 -15.26
C ALA A 117 3.30 -12.39 -14.29
N GLY A 118 4.43 -12.06 -13.67
CA GLY A 118 4.54 -10.94 -12.73
C GLY A 118 4.15 -9.61 -13.37
N LEU A 119 4.63 -9.35 -14.60
CA LEU A 119 4.29 -8.15 -15.34
C LEU A 119 2.79 -8.06 -15.66
N ILE A 120 2.21 -9.13 -16.22
CA ILE A 120 0.77 -9.19 -16.56
C ILE A 120 -0.08 -8.98 -15.30
N LEU A 121 0.28 -9.62 -14.19
CA LEU A 121 -0.47 -9.52 -12.94
C LEU A 121 -0.43 -8.11 -12.36
N LEU A 122 0.71 -7.41 -12.41
CA LEU A 122 0.80 -6.01 -11.98
C LEU A 122 -0.04 -5.06 -12.83
N LEU A 123 -0.11 -5.31 -14.14
CA LEU A 123 -0.89 -4.48 -15.06
C LEU A 123 -2.40 -4.70 -14.94
N ILE A 124 -2.82 -5.94 -14.68
CA ILE A 124 -4.24 -6.30 -14.65
C ILE A 124 -4.83 -6.12 -13.24
N LEU A 125 -4.15 -6.57 -12.19
CA LEU A 125 -4.73 -6.66 -10.86
C LEU A 125 -4.92 -5.28 -10.22
N PRO A 126 -6.09 -5.01 -9.64
CA PRO A 126 -6.38 -3.71 -9.07
C PRO A 126 -5.66 -3.54 -7.72
N LYS A 127 -5.50 -2.31 -7.23
CA LYS A 127 -4.64 -2.01 -6.07
C LYS A 127 -5.13 -2.62 -4.76
N GLU A 128 -6.40 -2.98 -4.70
CA GLU A 128 -7.06 -3.64 -3.56
C GLU A 128 -6.53 -5.06 -3.33
N GLU A 129 -5.96 -5.70 -4.35
CA GLU A 129 -5.35 -7.05 -4.27
C GLU A 129 -3.86 -6.95 -3.87
N THR A 130 -3.60 -6.23 -2.77
CA THR A 130 -2.25 -5.86 -2.30
C THR A 130 -1.32 -7.05 -2.18
N LYS A 131 -1.80 -8.16 -1.63
CA LYS A 131 -1.00 -9.39 -1.44
C LYS A 131 -0.53 -10.01 -2.75
N VAL A 132 -1.43 -10.12 -3.74
CA VAL A 132 -1.08 -10.74 -5.03
C VAL A 132 -0.17 -9.81 -5.82
N ARG A 133 -0.43 -8.51 -5.78
CA ARG A 133 0.44 -7.49 -6.38
C ARG A 133 1.84 -7.49 -5.76
N PHE A 134 1.95 -7.62 -4.44
CA PHE A 134 3.24 -7.70 -3.75
C PHE A 134 4.07 -8.89 -4.24
N HIS A 135 3.50 -10.10 -4.28
CA HIS A 135 4.20 -11.27 -4.82
C HIS A 135 4.52 -11.14 -6.31
N ALA A 136 3.65 -10.50 -7.10
CA ALA A 136 3.91 -10.21 -8.51
C ALA A 136 5.10 -9.25 -8.69
N ALA A 137 5.15 -8.18 -7.91
CA ALA A 137 6.28 -7.23 -7.90
C ALA A 137 7.58 -7.89 -7.44
N GLN A 138 7.52 -8.69 -6.38
CA GLN A 138 8.71 -9.34 -5.83
C GLN A 138 9.26 -10.43 -6.74
N GLY A 139 8.39 -11.24 -7.36
CA GLY A 139 8.78 -12.20 -8.39
C GLY A 139 9.39 -11.48 -9.60
N LEU A 140 8.76 -10.40 -10.07
CA LEU A 140 9.30 -9.58 -11.15
C LEU A 140 10.68 -8.99 -10.81
N ALA A 141 10.84 -8.46 -9.59
CA ALA A 141 12.11 -7.93 -9.09
C ALA A 141 13.21 -9.00 -9.09
N ALA A 142 12.89 -10.21 -8.60
CA ALA A 142 13.82 -11.34 -8.61
C ALA A 142 14.24 -11.71 -10.05
N HIS A 143 13.30 -11.76 -11.00
CA HIS A 143 13.60 -12.03 -12.40
C HIS A 143 14.47 -10.94 -13.05
N VAL A 144 14.21 -9.66 -12.76
CA VAL A 144 15.04 -8.55 -13.23
C VAL A 144 16.46 -8.66 -12.67
N GLY A 145 16.61 -8.97 -11.39
CA GLY A 145 17.92 -9.20 -10.77
C GLY A 145 18.68 -10.35 -11.43
N ILE A 146 18.01 -11.47 -11.69
CA ILE A 146 18.60 -12.62 -12.40
C ILE A 146 19.05 -12.22 -13.80
N LEU A 147 18.22 -11.49 -14.57
CA LEU A 147 18.56 -11.03 -15.91
C LEU A 147 19.81 -10.14 -15.92
N ILE A 148 19.93 -9.22 -14.96
CA ILE A 148 21.10 -8.34 -14.84
C ILE A 148 22.36 -9.18 -14.63
N VAL A 149 22.34 -10.12 -13.67
CA VAL A 149 23.51 -10.96 -13.36
C VAL A 149 23.86 -11.88 -14.53
N THR A 150 22.87 -12.53 -15.15
CA THR A 150 23.09 -13.38 -16.34
C THR A 150 23.66 -12.57 -17.50
N THR A 151 23.21 -11.33 -17.70
CA THR A 151 23.76 -10.45 -18.74
C THR A 151 25.22 -10.11 -18.47
N ILE A 152 25.57 -9.77 -17.22
CA ILE A 152 26.97 -9.49 -16.83
C ILE A 152 27.84 -10.73 -17.05
N LEU A 153 27.39 -11.91 -16.59
CA LEU A 153 28.12 -13.17 -16.79
C LEU A 153 28.29 -13.51 -18.28
N GLY A 154 27.27 -13.27 -19.10
CA GLY A 154 27.37 -13.46 -20.55
C GLY A 154 28.39 -12.53 -21.22
N LEU A 155 28.44 -11.26 -20.81
CA LEU A 155 29.45 -10.31 -21.31
C LEU A 155 30.88 -10.72 -20.93
N VAL A 156 31.08 -11.17 -19.68
CA VAL A 156 32.39 -11.67 -19.21
C VAL A 156 32.75 -13.02 -19.84
N GLY A 157 31.75 -13.87 -20.11
CA GLY A 157 31.88 -15.17 -20.79
C GLY A 157 32.48 -15.07 -22.18
N ASN A 158 32.21 -13.98 -22.91
CA ASN A 158 32.84 -13.74 -24.20
C ASN A 158 34.36 -13.50 -24.12
N VAL A 159 34.91 -13.30 -22.91
CA VAL A 159 36.34 -13.02 -22.69
C VAL A 159 37.05 -14.19 -22.01
N THR A 160 36.33 -14.99 -21.20
CA THR A 160 36.92 -16.08 -20.41
C THR A 160 36.01 -17.32 -20.36
N ASP A 161 36.58 -18.50 -20.62
CA ASP A 161 35.85 -19.78 -20.59
C ASP A 161 35.31 -20.12 -19.19
N LEU A 162 35.91 -19.58 -18.13
CA LEU A 162 35.48 -19.79 -16.75
C LEU A 162 34.09 -19.18 -16.46
N ALA A 163 33.70 -18.14 -17.19
CA ALA A 163 32.41 -17.49 -17.01
C ALA A 163 31.24 -18.29 -17.60
N GLU A 164 31.47 -19.18 -18.57
CA GLU A 164 30.42 -20.09 -19.06
C GLU A 164 30.00 -21.09 -17.97
N LEU A 165 30.98 -21.69 -17.28
CA LEU A 165 30.72 -22.56 -16.13
C LEU A 165 29.99 -21.81 -15.02
N GLY A 166 30.42 -20.58 -14.72
CA GLY A 166 29.77 -19.71 -13.73
C GLY A 166 28.32 -19.39 -14.08
N SER A 167 28.03 -19.08 -15.35
CA SER A 167 26.68 -18.84 -15.86
C SER A 167 25.77 -20.07 -15.71
N GLY A 168 26.28 -21.26 -16.04
CA GLY A 168 25.55 -22.52 -15.88
C GLY A 168 25.19 -22.81 -14.43
N ILE A 169 26.15 -22.67 -13.51
CA ILE A 169 25.93 -22.86 -12.07
C ILE A 169 24.93 -21.82 -11.54
N PHE A 170 25.10 -20.55 -11.90
CA PHE A 170 24.18 -19.48 -11.49
C PHE A 170 22.75 -19.78 -11.94
N THR A 171 22.57 -20.13 -13.21
CA THR A 171 21.25 -20.48 -13.79
C THR A 171 20.60 -21.64 -13.04
N LEU A 172 21.36 -22.69 -12.74
CA LEU A 172 20.86 -23.84 -11.97
C LEU A 172 20.42 -23.42 -10.57
N VAL A 173 21.26 -22.68 -9.85
CA VAL A 173 20.96 -22.22 -8.49
C VAL A 173 19.73 -21.31 -8.46
N THR A 174 19.64 -20.34 -9.37
CA THR A 174 18.49 -19.44 -9.44
C THR A 174 17.22 -20.18 -9.83
N THR A 175 17.31 -21.20 -10.70
CA THR A 175 16.16 -22.04 -11.08
C THR A 175 15.62 -22.79 -9.86
N ILE A 176 16.49 -23.42 -9.08
CA ILE A 176 16.10 -24.13 -7.86
C ILE A 176 15.49 -23.15 -6.85
N MET A 177 16.13 -22.00 -6.64
CA MET A 177 15.63 -20.95 -5.74
C MET A 177 14.23 -20.49 -6.13
N LEU A 178 14.00 -20.19 -7.41
CA LEU A 178 12.70 -19.76 -7.93
C LEU A 178 11.61 -20.83 -7.73
N ILE A 179 11.94 -22.11 -7.99
CA ILE A 179 11.01 -23.23 -7.72
C ILE A 179 10.65 -23.29 -6.23
N VAL A 180 11.62 -23.14 -5.33
CA VAL A 180 11.37 -23.12 -3.88
C VAL A 180 10.46 -21.95 -3.49
N PHE A 181 10.69 -20.76 -4.06
CA PHE A 181 9.85 -19.58 -3.82
C PHE A 181 8.44 -19.79 -4.34
N ALA A 182 8.26 -20.34 -5.55
CA ALA A 182 6.95 -20.67 -6.09
C ALA A 182 6.18 -21.62 -5.18
N ILE A 183 6.83 -22.69 -4.69
CA ILE A 183 6.20 -23.65 -3.77
C ILE A 183 5.87 -23.02 -2.42
N LYS A 184 6.78 -22.18 -1.86
CA LYS A 184 6.52 -21.46 -0.61
C LYS A 184 5.33 -20.50 -0.75
N ALA A 185 5.33 -19.69 -1.79
CA ALA A 185 4.26 -18.74 -2.10
C ALA A 185 2.93 -19.48 -2.29
N TRP A 186 2.90 -20.57 -3.06
CA TRP A 186 1.68 -21.37 -3.25
C TRP A 186 1.13 -21.92 -1.92
N LYS A 187 2.01 -22.37 -1.02
CA LYS A 187 1.62 -22.82 0.33
C LYS A 187 1.21 -21.67 1.26
N GLY A 188 1.30 -20.42 0.80
CA GLY A 188 0.99 -19.22 1.58
C GLY A 188 2.09 -18.80 2.52
N LYS A 189 3.25 -19.45 2.48
CA LYS A 189 4.36 -19.10 3.36
C LYS A 189 4.98 -17.79 2.88
N PRO A 190 5.35 -16.87 3.79
CA PRO A 190 6.01 -15.63 3.41
C PRO A 190 7.30 -15.95 2.66
N VAL A 191 7.42 -15.33 1.49
CA VAL A 191 8.64 -15.25 0.71
C VAL A 191 9.10 -13.83 0.87
N HIS A 192 10.16 -13.62 1.63
CA HIS A 192 10.75 -12.31 1.84
C HIS A 192 12.19 -12.38 1.34
N ILE A 193 12.57 -11.42 0.50
CA ILE A 193 13.89 -11.35 -0.11
C ILE A 193 14.35 -9.92 0.12
N GLU A 194 15.01 -9.70 1.26
CA GLU A 194 15.44 -8.38 1.73
C GLU A 194 16.22 -7.61 0.66
N SER A 195 17.05 -8.32 -0.13
CA SER A 195 17.86 -7.70 -1.19
C SER A 195 17.08 -7.15 -2.38
N VAL A 196 15.79 -7.49 -2.54
CA VAL A 196 14.94 -6.97 -3.62
C VAL A 196 13.75 -6.17 -3.11
N ASP A 197 13.64 -5.88 -1.83
CA ASP A 197 12.48 -5.17 -1.28
C ASP A 197 12.36 -3.76 -1.85
N ASP A 198 13.45 -3.02 -1.93
CA ASP A 198 13.46 -1.67 -2.51
C ASP A 198 13.02 -1.69 -3.98
N LEU A 199 13.51 -2.67 -4.76
CA LEU A 199 13.12 -2.85 -6.16
C LEU A 199 11.65 -3.28 -6.29
N THR A 200 11.18 -4.14 -5.38
CA THR A 200 9.79 -4.61 -5.30
C THR A 200 8.85 -3.44 -5.06
N ASN A 201 9.16 -2.62 -4.06
CA ASN A 201 8.38 -1.44 -3.71
C ASN A 201 8.37 -0.43 -4.86
N TRP A 202 9.53 -0.20 -5.50
CA TRP A 202 9.63 0.66 -6.67
C TRP A 202 8.77 0.15 -7.85
N LEU A 203 8.80 -1.16 -8.14
CA LEU A 203 8.00 -1.77 -9.20
C LEU A 203 6.49 -1.69 -8.90
N GLU A 204 6.09 -1.94 -7.65
CA GLU A 204 4.69 -1.84 -7.21
C GLU A 204 4.16 -0.41 -7.38
N GLU A 205 4.97 0.59 -6.99
CA GLU A 205 4.60 2.00 -7.08
C GLU A 205 4.51 2.48 -8.53
N LYS A 206 5.47 2.10 -9.38
CA LYS A 206 5.54 2.57 -10.77
C LYS A 206 4.63 1.81 -11.72
N ILE A 207 4.42 0.52 -11.51
CA ILE A 207 3.56 -0.31 -12.37
C ILE A 207 2.16 -0.35 -11.77
N GLY A 208 1.43 0.75 -11.98
CA GLY A 208 0.02 0.85 -11.64
C GLY A 208 -0.87 0.00 -12.55
N PRO A 209 -2.05 -0.44 -12.08
CA PRO A 209 -2.99 -1.14 -12.93
C PRO A 209 -3.42 -0.27 -14.10
N ILE A 210 -3.55 -0.88 -15.27
CA ILE A 210 -4.11 -0.21 -16.44
C ILE A 210 -5.55 0.18 -16.11
N LYS A 211 -5.88 1.47 -16.28
CA LYS A 211 -7.24 1.98 -16.12
C LYS A 211 -8.14 1.21 -17.09
N SER A 212 -9.04 0.42 -16.54
CA SER A 212 -10.10 -0.25 -17.29
C SER A 212 -11.33 0.63 -17.36
#